data_AF-A0A7Z1R1V0-F1
#
_entry.id   AF-A0A7Z1R1V0-F1
#
_cell.length_a   1.000
_cell.length_b   1.000
_cell.length_c   1.000
_cell.angle_alpha   90.00
_cell.angle_beta   90.00
_cell.angle_gamma   90.00
#
_symmetry.space_group_name_H-M   'P 1'
#
loop_
_entity.id
_entity.type
_entity.pdbx_description
1 polymer ?
#
loop_
_entity_poly.entity_id
_entity_poly.type
_entity_poly.pdbx_seq_one_letter_code
_entity_poly.pdbx_strand_id
1 'polypeptide(L)'
;MDDEGWRRLRGLKRLIHDGVRQGADFVEKHHRHAAEKPFRVLESIPPIAAPTRVVHGVHDGVLSLSYGGIRAINQAIETADSWLVDRLAPADDHRPDHDAPPDT
;
A
#
# COMPACT_ATOMS: atom_id res chain seq x y z
N MET A 1 20.43 -18.10 7.93
CA MET A 1 20.07 -16.77 8.49
C MET A 1 19.52 -17.00 9.87
N ASP A 2 19.95 -16.21 10.84
CA ASP A 2 19.46 -16.25 12.22
C ASP A 2 18.07 -15.59 12.33
N ASP A 3 17.40 -15.80 13.46
CA ASP A 3 16.04 -15.28 13.71
C ASP A 3 15.98 -13.75 13.66
N GLU A 4 17.06 -13.09 14.08
CA GLU A 4 17.20 -11.64 14.05
C GLU A 4 17.28 -11.12 12.60
N GLY A 5 18.04 -11.79 11.72
CA GLY A 5 18.11 -11.48 10.30
C GLY A 5 16.74 -11.57 9.61
N TRP A 6 15.94 -12.60 9.94
CA TRP A 6 14.57 -12.74 9.41
C TRP A 6 13.61 -11.68 9.93
N ARG A 7 13.71 -11.30 11.21
CA ARG A 7 12.89 -10.21 11.78
C ARG A 7 13.18 -8.87 11.11
N ARG A 8 14.46 -8.53 10.90
CA ARG A 8 14.87 -7.28 10.23
C ARG A 8 14.38 -7.21 8.79
N LEU A 9 14.50 -8.30 8.04
CA LEU A 9 14.01 -8.36 6.65
C LEU A 9 12.50 -8.12 6.57
N ARG A 10 11.71 -8.78 7.45
CA ARG A 10 10.26 -8.56 7.53
C ARG A 10 9.91 -7.12 7.87
N GLY A 11 10.65 -6.50 8.78
CA GLY A 11 10.48 -5.09 9.16
C GLY A 11 10.75 -4.14 8.00
N LEU A 12 11.86 -4.32 7.28
CA LEU A 12 12.21 -3.51 6.11
C LEU A 12 11.15 -3.62 5.00
N LYS A 13 10.70 -4.84 4.71
CA LYS A 13 9.64 -5.07 3.71
C LYS A 13 8.36 -4.29 4.05
N ARG A 14 7.90 -4.37 5.31
CA ARG A 14 6.71 -3.63 5.76
C ARG A 14 6.89 -2.12 5.58
N LEU A 15 8.05 -1.59 5.96
CA LEU A 15 8.34 -0.16 5.82
C LEU A 15 8.29 0.30 4.35
N ILE A 16 8.82 -0.49 3.42
CA ILE A 16 8.77 -0.19 1.99
C ILE A 16 7.33 -0.14 1.49
N HIS A 17 6.52 -1.15 1.84
CA HIS A 17 5.11 -1.20 1.43
C HIS A 17 4.30 -0.03 1.98
N ASP A 18 4.47 0.29 3.26
CA ASP A 18 3.82 1.44 3.89
C ASP A 18 4.23 2.75 3.21
N GLY A 19 5.53 2.88 2.87
CA GLY A 19 6.06 4.03 2.14
C GLY A 19 5.46 4.19 0.75
N VAL A 20 5.33 3.11 -0.04
CA VAL A 20 4.71 3.14 -1.37
C VAL A 20 3.24 3.53 -1.27
N ARG A 21 2.50 2.95 -0.32
CA ARG A 21 1.09 3.26 -0.10
C ARG A 21 0.89 4.73 0.26
N GLN A 22 1.63 5.22 1.26
CA GLN A 22 1.53 6.59 1.73
C GLN A 22 1.98 7.59 0.65
N GLY A 23 3.01 7.24 -0.12
CA GLY A 23 3.45 8.03 -1.28
C GLY A 23 2.37 8.14 -2.36
N ALA A 24 1.75 7.02 -2.73
CA ALA A 24 0.67 7.01 -3.71
C ALA A 24 -0.51 7.88 -3.26
N ASP A 25 -0.92 7.77 -2.00
CA ASP A 25 -2.01 8.58 -1.42
C ASP A 25 -1.64 10.09 -1.41
N PHE A 26 -0.40 10.42 -1.07
CA PHE A 26 0.08 11.80 -1.05
C PHE A 26 0.08 12.44 -2.45
N VAL A 27 0.60 11.73 -3.45
CA VAL A 27 0.66 12.23 -4.82
C VAL A 27 -0.75 12.30 -5.43
N GLU A 28 -1.63 11.31 -5.17
CA GLU A 28 -3.03 11.37 -5.58
C GLU A 28 -3.71 12.66 -5.08
N LYS A 29 -3.52 12.96 -3.78
CA LYS A 29 -4.10 14.16 -3.16
C LYS A 29 -3.55 15.44 -3.79
N HIS A 30 -2.23 15.52 -4.00
CA HIS A 30 -1.61 16.70 -4.61
C HIS A 30 -2.07 16.92 -6.05
N HIS A 31 -2.15 15.85 -6.84
CA HIS A 31 -2.57 15.93 -8.23
C HIS A 31 -4.04 16.35 -8.33
N ARG A 32 -4.91 15.82 -7.47
CA ARG A 32 -6.31 16.25 -7.37
C ARG A 32 -6.42 17.73 -7.00
N HIS A 33 -5.67 18.18 -5.99
CA HIS A 33 -5.67 19.57 -5.56
C HIS A 33 -5.16 20.54 -6.65
N ALA A 34 -4.16 20.13 -7.43
CA ALA A 34 -3.67 20.90 -8.56
C ALA A 34 -4.75 21.07 -9.65
N ALA A 35 -5.57 20.04 -9.87
CA ALA A 35 -6.66 20.05 -10.84
C ALA A 35 -7.91 20.81 -10.37
N GLU A 36 -8.15 20.92 -9.06
CA GLU A 36 -9.31 21.64 -8.51
C GLU A 36 -9.40 23.10 -8.99
N LYS A 37 -8.27 23.81 -9.00
CA LYS A 37 -8.24 25.24 -9.32
C LYS A 37 -8.76 25.56 -10.73
N PRO A 38 -8.25 24.94 -11.82
CA PRO A 38 -8.77 25.19 -13.16
C PRO A 38 -10.21 24.73 -13.34
N PHE A 39 -10.61 23.57 -12.80
CA PHE A 39 -12.00 23.11 -12.91
C PHE A 39 -12.97 24.06 -12.20
N ARG A 40 -12.62 24.58 -11.03
CA ARG A 40 -13.45 25.55 -10.30
C ARG A 40 -13.69 26.84 -11.10
N VAL A 41 -12.68 27.31 -11.82
CA VAL A 41 -12.81 28.48 -12.70
C VAL A 41 -13.73 28.17 -13.87
N LEU A 42 -13.52 27.06 -14.57
CA LEU A 42 -14.34 26.66 -15.72
C LEU A 42 -15.80 26.35 -15.34
N GLU A 43 -16.04 25.76 -14.16
CA GLU A 43 -17.38 25.49 -13.65
C GLU A 43 -18.17 26.75 -13.26
N SER A 44 -17.49 27.86 -13.04
CA SER A 44 -18.14 29.16 -12.78
C SER A 44 -18.68 29.82 -14.06
N ILE A 45 -18.33 29.31 -15.25
CA ILE A 45 -18.74 29.87 -16.54
C ILE A 45 -20.00 29.13 -17.01
N PRO A 46 -21.21 29.74 -16.95
CA PRO A 46 -22.47 29.02 -17.12
C PRO A 46 -22.61 28.21 -18.42
N PRO A 47 -22.18 28.74 -19.59
CA PRO A 47 -22.25 27.99 -20.85
C PRO A 47 -21.48 26.66 -20.87
N ILE A 48 -20.43 26.51 -20.07
CA ILE A 48 -19.55 25.34 -20.07
C ILE A 48 -19.52 24.61 -18.72
N ALA A 49 -20.29 25.04 -17.73
CA ALA A 49 -20.25 24.49 -16.39
C ALA A 49 -20.61 23.00 -16.35
N ALA A 50 -21.69 22.60 -17.03
CA ALA A 50 -22.14 21.22 -17.10
C ALA A 50 -21.10 20.28 -17.77
N PRO A 51 -20.59 20.55 -18.98
CA PRO A 51 -19.55 19.70 -19.57
C PRO A 51 -18.25 19.71 -18.78
N THR A 52 -17.88 20.84 -18.15
CA THR A 52 -16.69 20.92 -17.28
C THR A 52 -16.79 19.95 -16.11
N ARG A 53 -17.95 19.86 -15.43
CA ARG A 53 -18.17 18.91 -14.32
C ARG A 53 -18.01 17.46 -14.75
N VAL A 54 -18.43 17.11 -15.96
CA VAL A 54 -18.27 15.76 -16.50
C VAL A 54 -16.78 15.44 -16.68
N VAL A 55 -16.02 16.35 -17.30
CA VAL A 55 -14.58 16.16 -17.49
C VAL A 55 -13.85 16.08 -16.15
N HIS A 56 -14.24 16.92 -15.18
CA HIS A 56 -13.69 16.89 -13.82
C HIS A 56 -13.91 15.53 -13.15
N GLY A 57 -15.12 14.97 -13.24
CA GLY A 57 -15.42 13.64 -12.72
C GLY A 57 -14.61 12.52 -13.41
N VAL A 58 -14.43 12.58 -14.73
CA VAL A 58 -13.60 11.62 -15.48
C VAL A 58 -12.14 11.71 -15.06
N HIS A 59 -11.61 12.93 -14.93
CA HIS A 59 -10.25 13.18 -14.45
C HIS A 59 -10.02 12.53 -13.08
N ASP A 60 -10.92 12.78 -12.13
CA ASP A 60 -10.83 12.22 -10.78
C ASP A 60 -10.92 10.70 -10.77
N GLY A 61 -11.77 10.12 -11.62
CA GLY A 61 -11.87 8.68 -11.81
C GLY A 61 -10.57 8.06 -12.34
N VAL A 62 -9.95 8.66 -13.36
CA VAL A 62 -8.65 8.20 -13.92
C VAL A 62 -7.54 8.30 -12.87
N LEU A 63 -7.52 9.38 -12.08
CA LEU A 63 -6.57 9.56 -10.99
C LEU A 63 -6.70 8.44 -9.96
N SER A 64 -7.91 8.24 -9.44
CA SER A 64 -8.16 7.19 -8.44
C SER A 64 -7.88 5.79 -8.97
N LEU A 65 -8.14 5.52 -10.26
CA LEU A 65 -7.78 4.25 -10.89
C LEU A 65 -6.27 4.05 -10.94
N SER A 66 -5.51 5.08 -11.32
CA SER A 66 -4.05 5.00 -11.46
C SER A 66 -3.38 4.73 -10.10
N TYR A 67 -3.70 5.53 -9.08
CA TYR A 67 -3.14 5.34 -7.73
C TYR A 67 -3.76 4.15 -7.00
N GLY A 68 -5.01 3.79 -7.32
CA GLY A 68 -5.62 2.52 -6.90
C GLY A 68 -4.84 1.31 -7.42
N GLY A 69 -4.43 1.34 -8.70
CA GLY A 69 -3.62 0.29 -9.30
C GLY A 69 -2.25 0.12 -8.63
N ILE A 70 -1.57 1.22 -8.32
CA ILE A 70 -0.30 1.19 -7.58
C ILE A 70 -0.49 0.49 -6.21
N ARG A 71 -1.55 0.84 -5.48
CA ARG A 71 -1.88 0.22 -4.19
C ARG A 71 -2.23 -1.27 -4.35
N ALA A 72 -2.98 -1.63 -5.37
CA ALA A 72 -3.35 -3.02 -5.65
C ALA A 72 -2.12 -3.89 -5.95
N ILE A 73 -1.17 -3.37 -6.76
CA ILE A 73 0.10 -4.05 -7.03
C ILE A 73 0.90 -4.20 -5.74
N ASN A 74 1.00 -3.14 -4.92
CA ASN A 74 1.70 -3.18 -3.64
C ASN A 74 1.13 -4.29 -2.72
N GLN A 75 -0.20 -4.38 -2.63
CA GLN A 75 -0.89 -5.39 -1.83
C GLN A 75 -0.73 -6.81 -2.40
N ALA A 76 -0.68 -6.96 -3.72
CA ALA A 76 -0.39 -8.24 -4.37
C ALA A 76 1.02 -8.73 -4.03
N ILE A 77 2.02 -7.84 -4.04
CA ILE A 77 3.40 -8.15 -3.63
C ILE A 77 3.46 -8.53 -2.16
N GLU A 78 2.76 -7.80 -1.27
CA GLU A 78 2.69 -8.15 0.16
C GLU A 78 2.23 -9.60 0.36
N THR A 79 1.18 -9.99 -0.37
CA THR A 79 0.57 -11.32 -0.34
C THR A 79 1.52 -12.39 -0.87
N ALA A 80 2.15 -12.15 -2.01
CA ALA A 80 3.12 -13.06 -2.63
C ALA A 80 4.32 -13.31 -1.72
N ASP A 81 4.83 -12.25 -1.10
CA ASP A 81 5.97 -12.35 -0.19
C ASP A 81 5.59 -13.02 1.15
N SER A 82 4.35 -12.89 1.64
CA SER A 82 3.89 -13.67 2.81
C SER A 82 3.93 -15.16 2.48
N TRP A 83 3.41 -15.53 1.32
CA TRP A 83 3.44 -16.91 0.84
C TRP A 83 4.87 -17.44 0.68
N LEU A 84 5.80 -16.60 0.21
CA LEU A 84 7.21 -16.97 0.07
C LEU A 84 7.90 -17.16 1.43
N VAL A 85 7.63 -16.28 2.40
CA VAL A 85 8.18 -16.39 3.76
C VAL A 85 7.65 -17.64 4.46
N ASP A 86 6.37 -18.00 4.31
CA ASP A 86 5.81 -19.23 4.90
C ASP A 86 6.44 -20.50 4.32
N ARG A 87 6.96 -20.43 3.08
CA ARG A 87 7.61 -21.56 2.39
C ARG A 87 9.09 -21.70 2.74
N LEU A 88 9.75 -20.60 3.11
CA LEU A 88 11.19 -20.52 3.37
C LEU A 88 11.55 -20.36 4.86
N ALA A 89 10.58 -19.99 5.70
CA ALA A 89 10.75 -19.97 7.14
C ALA A 89 10.97 -21.43 7.61
N PRO A 90 12.11 -21.73 8.27
CA PRO A 90 12.33 -23.05 8.83
C PRO A 90 11.22 -23.33 9.85
N ALA A 91 10.66 -24.54 9.80
CA ALA A 91 9.65 -25.01 10.73
C ALA A 91 10.03 -24.60 12.16
N ASP A 92 9.12 -23.92 12.85
CA ASP A 92 9.29 -23.52 14.24
C ASP A 92 9.85 -24.72 15.03
N ASP A 93 11.07 -24.56 15.55
CA ASP A 93 11.65 -25.51 16.49
C ASP A 93 10.79 -25.46 17.73
N HIS A 94 9.86 -26.40 17.82
CA HIS A 94 9.09 -26.69 19.01
C HIS A 94 10.09 -27.22 20.04
N ARG A 95 10.81 -26.29 20.69
CA ARG A 95 11.68 -26.60 21.82
C ARG A 95 10.76 -27.22 22.88
N PRO A 96 10.83 -28.53 23.12
CA PRO A 96 10.05 -29.11 24.19
C PRO A 96 10.56 -28.49 25.48
N ASP A 97 9.63 -28.01 26.32
CA ASP A 97 9.93 -27.64 27.69
C ASP A 97 10.66 -28.82 28.35
N HIS A 98 11.97 -28.68 28.50
CA HIS A 98 12.76 -29.58 29.32
C HIS A 98 12.72 -29.07 30.75
N ASP A 99 11.51 -29.04 31.32
CA ASP A 99 11.28 -28.94 32.76
C ASP A 99 10.64 -30.26 33.22
N ALA A 100 11.43 -31.34 33.10
CA ALA A 100 11.22 -32.53 33.92
C ALA A 100 12.19 -32.38 35.11
N PRO A 101 11.70 -32.25 36.36
CA PRO A 101 12.59 -32.26 37.51
C PRO A 101 13.30 -33.63 37.58
N PRO A 102 14.59 -33.66 37.94
CA PRO A 102 15.28 -34.93 38.12
C PRO A 102 14.64 -35.71 39.27
N ASP A 103 14.30 -36.97 39.01
CA ASP A 103 13.98 -37.93 40.06
C ASP A 103 15.20 -38.07 40.98
N THR A 104 15.14 -37.49 42.19
CA THR A 104 15.63 -38.02 43.48
C THR A 104 15.47 -36.99 44.58
#